data_AF-A0A3R9E607-F1
#
_entry.id   AF-A0A3R9E607-F1
#
_cell.length_a   1.000
_cell.length_b   1.000
_cell.length_c   1.000
_cell.angle_alpha   90.00
_cell.angle_beta   90.00
_cell.angle_gamma   90.00
#
_symmetry.space_group_name_H-M   'P 1'
#
loop_
_entity.id
_entity.type
_entity.pdbx_description
1 polymer ?
#
loop_
_entity_poly.entity_id
_entity_poly.type
_entity_poly.pdbx_seq_one_letter_code
_entity_poly.pdbx_strand_id
1 'polypeptide(L)'
;MEWEPGEFRWYVDGILYATQNEWFSKSIGTGVENAGFAPFDREFYLQLNLAVGGKWPGYPDETTTFPQQMSIDYIKVFIKED
;
A
#
# COMPACT_ATOMS: atom_id res chain seq x y z
N MET A 1 3.57 -8.73 -4.10
CA MET A 1 4.36 -7.50 -4.35
C MET A 1 5.81 -7.90 -4.36
N GLU A 2 6.56 -7.39 -5.32
CA GLU A 2 8.01 -7.44 -5.32
C GLU A 2 8.51 -6.02 -5.04
N TRP A 3 9.44 -5.90 -4.11
CA TRP A 3 10.04 -4.63 -3.70
C TRP A 3 11.54 -4.77 -3.85
N GLU A 4 12.09 -4.06 -4.82
CA GLU A 4 13.51 -4.02 -5.12
C GLU A 4 14.01 -2.56 -5.02
N PRO A 5 15.33 -2.33 -4.91
CA PRO A 5 15.87 -0.97 -4.97
C PRO A 5 15.42 -0.27 -6.25
N GLY A 6 14.67 0.83 -6.11
CA GLY A 6 14.21 1.65 -7.24
C GLY A 6 12.92 1.18 -7.93
N GLU A 7 12.30 0.06 -7.51
CA GLU A 7 11.06 -0.41 -8.14
C GLU A 7 10.16 -1.22 -7.18
N PHE A 8 8.86 -0.94 -7.27
CA PHE A 8 7.80 -1.80 -6.75
C PHE A 8 7.00 -2.41 -7.90
N ARG A 9 6.70 -3.70 -7.80
CA ARG A 9 5.76 -4.40 -8.69
C ARG A 9 4.65 -5.04 -7.87
N TRP A 10 3.39 -4.73 -8.19
CA TRP A 10 2.21 -5.31 -7.55
C TRP A 10 1.55 -6.34 -8.45
N TYR A 11 1.10 -7.42 -7.83
CA TYR A 11 0.51 -8.56 -8.52
C TYR A 11 -0.80 -8.96 -7.82
N VAL A 12 -1.78 -9.38 -8.62
CA VAL A 12 -2.99 -10.08 -8.17
C VAL A 12 -3.02 -11.42 -8.88
N ASP A 13 -3.12 -12.52 -8.12
CA ASP A 13 -3.05 -13.89 -8.65
C ASP A 13 -1.82 -14.16 -9.54
N GLY A 14 -0.69 -13.54 -9.21
CA GLY A 14 0.56 -13.65 -9.97
C GLY A 14 0.62 -12.81 -11.26
N ILE A 15 -0.45 -12.08 -11.60
CA ILE A 15 -0.52 -11.22 -12.79
C ILE A 15 -0.08 -9.81 -12.39
N LEU A 16 0.89 -9.23 -13.12
CA LEU A 16 1.37 -7.87 -12.90
C LEU A 16 0.21 -6.87 -13.10
N TYR A 17 -0.05 -6.06 -12.07
CA TYR A 17 -1.12 -5.06 -12.07
C TYR A 17 -0.57 -3.63 -12.15
N ALA A 18 0.53 -3.35 -11.44
CA ALA A 18 1.13 -2.02 -11.40
C ALA A 18 2.65 -2.11 -11.16
N THR A 19 3.37 -1.14 -11.71
CA THR A 19 4.79 -0.89 -11.45
C THR A 19 4.96 0.57 -11.01
N GLN A 20 5.75 0.81 -9.98
CA GLN A 20 6.12 2.16 -9.52
C GLN A 20 7.64 2.25 -9.35
N ASN A 21 8.25 3.19 -10.04
CA ASN A 21 9.69 3.46 -10.03
C ASN A 21 10.05 4.95 -9.85
N GLU A 22 9.02 5.80 -9.75
CA GLU A 22 9.16 7.23 -9.43
C GLU A 22 8.33 7.54 -8.19
N TRP A 23 8.84 8.39 -7.30
CA TRP A 23 8.13 8.70 -6.06
C TRP A 23 8.53 10.06 -5.51
N PHE A 24 7.60 10.67 -4.78
CA PHE A 24 7.79 11.96 -4.13
C PHE A 24 7.11 11.95 -2.76
N SER A 25 7.64 12.75 -1.84
CA SER A 25 6.89 13.21 -0.67
C SER A 25 6.56 14.69 -0.81
N LYS A 26 5.48 15.14 -0.19
CA LYS A 26 5.13 16.57 -0.15
C LYS A 26 5.61 17.18 1.16
N SER A 27 6.39 18.26 1.06
CA SER A 27 6.78 19.04 2.24
C SER A 27 5.55 19.53 2.99
N ILE A 28 5.55 19.33 4.31
CA ILE A 28 4.52 19.84 5.20
C ILE A 28 4.51 21.38 5.10
N GLY A 29 3.35 21.97 4.88
CA GLY A 29 3.13 23.42 4.84
C GLY A 29 3.36 24.10 3.48
N THR A 30 4.19 23.54 2.60
CA THR A 30 4.45 24.14 1.27
C THR A 30 3.89 23.34 0.11
N GLY A 31 3.63 22.03 0.30
CA GLY A 31 3.09 21.15 -0.75
C GLY A 31 4.05 20.88 -1.91
N VAL A 32 5.29 21.40 -1.83
CA VAL A 32 6.35 21.17 -2.82
C VAL A 32 6.71 19.70 -2.81
N GLU A 33 6.78 19.11 -4.00
CA GLU A 33 7.19 17.73 -4.21
C GLU A 33 8.70 17.61 -4.04
N ASN A 34 9.11 16.62 -3.26
CA ASN A 34 10.50 16.28 -3.08
C ASN A 34 10.71 14.80 -3.40
N ALA A 35 11.27 14.54 -4.57
CA ALA A 35 11.60 13.18 -5.00
C ALA A 35 12.67 12.53 -4.10
N GLY A 36 13.61 13.32 -3.57
CA GLY A 36 14.71 12.83 -2.72
C GLY A 36 14.32 12.39 -1.29
N PHE A 37 13.04 12.45 -0.93
CA PHE A 37 12.55 12.11 0.41
C PHE A 37 11.48 11.01 0.41
N ALA A 38 11.28 10.29 -0.70
CA ALA A 38 10.39 9.13 -0.66
C ALA A 38 11.09 8.01 0.13
N PRO A 39 10.55 7.58 1.29
CA PRO A 39 11.31 6.83 2.26
C PRO A 39 11.30 5.32 1.96
N PHE A 40 11.27 4.88 0.69
CA PHE A 40 11.05 3.47 0.32
C PHE A 40 12.32 2.62 0.26
N ASP A 41 13.38 3.08 0.93
CA ASP A 41 14.72 2.51 0.99
C ASP A 41 15.16 2.22 2.45
N ARG A 42 14.19 2.07 3.37
CA ARG A 42 14.42 1.79 4.80
C ARG A 42 13.47 0.71 5.29
N GLU A 43 13.57 0.36 6.57
CA GLU A 43 12.69 -0.63 7.21
C GLU A 43 11.23 -0.14 7.31
N PHE A 44 10.29 -1.03 7.01
CA PHE A 44 8.85 -0.81 7.16
C PHE A 44 8.21 -1.99 7.91
N TYR A 45 7.06 -1.72 8.51
CA TYR A 45 6.18 -2.74 9.09
C TYR A 45 4.97 -2.97 8.18
N LEU A 46 4.37 -4.16 8.30
CA LEU A 46 3.09 -4.46 7.67
C LEU A 46 1.94 -3.95 8.54
N GLN A 47 0.93 -3.36 7.91
CA GLN A 47 -0.33 -2.98 8.56
C GLN A 47 -1.50 -3.58 7.78
N LEU A 48 -2.38 -4.27 8.50
CA LEU A 48 -3.62 -4.82 7.96
C LEU A 48 -4.78 -4.35 8.83
N ASN A 49 -5.77 -3.72 8.21
CA ASN A 49 -6.95 -3.22 8.89
C ASN A 49 -8.17 -3.24 7.95
N LEU A 50 -9.35 -3.46 8.52
CA LEU A 50 -10.63 -3.28 7.83
C LEU A 50 -11.26 -1.98 8.36
N ALA A 51 -11.00 -0.86 7.68
CA ALA A 51 -11.58 0.43 8.05
C ALA A 51 -13.08 0.47 7.71
N VAL A 52 -13.86 1.19 8.53
CA VAL A 52 -15.29 1.43 8.30
C VAL A 52 -15.52 2.94 8.21
N GLY A 53 -15.84 3.41 7.01
CA GLY A 53 -16.05 4.82 6.72
C GLY A 53 -14.75 5.64 6.50
N GLY A 54 -14.89 6.79 5.86
CA GLY A 54 -13.79 7.75 5.65
C GLY A 54 -13.99 8.63 4.43
N LYS A 55 -13.16 9.68 4.29
CA LYS A 55 -13.27 10.63 3.17
C LYS A 55 -13.15 9.97 1.80
N TRP A 56 -12.29 8.96 1.67
CA TRP A 56 -12.08 8.23 0.42
C TRP A 56 -13.15 7.16 0.15
N PRO A 57 -13.44 6.22 1.07
CA PRO A 57 -14.44 5.17 0.81
C PRO A 57 -15.89 5.65 0.94
N GLY A 58 -16.14 6.85 1.45
CA GLY A 58 -17.48 7.27 1.89
C GLY A 58 -17.82 6.73 3.27
N TYR A 59 -19.05 6.97 3.73
CA TYR A 59 -19.56 6.44 5.00
C TYR A 59 -20.59 5.34 4.70
N PRO A 60 -20.68 4.27 5.52
CA PRO A 60 -21.72 3.25 5.40
C PRO A 60 -23.13 3.86 5.36
N ASP A 61 -24.00 3.26 4.58
CA ASP A 61 -25.41 3.62 4.42
C ASP A 61 -26.34 2.42 4.66
N GLU A 62 -27.65 2.58 4.40
CA GLU A 62 -28.65 1.53 4.55
C GLU A 62 -28.42 0.29 3.68
N THR A 63 -27.60 0.40 2.62
CA THR A 63 -27.23 -0.72 1.75
C THR A 63 -26.03 -1.50 2.29
N THR A 64 -25.32 -0.95 3.29
CA THR A 64 -24.14 -1.58 3.87
C THR A 64 -24.54 -2.71 4.82
N THR A 65 -24.18 -3.94 4.46
CA THR A 65 -24.46 -5.12 5.28
C THR A 65 -23.40 -5.33 6.35
N PHE A 66 -23.81 -5.54 7.59
CA PHE A 66 -22.93 -5.91 8.71
C PHE A 66 -23.33 -7.26 9.31
N PRO A 67 -22.38 -8.03 9.89
CA PRO A 67 -20.94 -7.75 10.00
C PRO A 67 -20.18 -8.02 8.68
N GLN A 68 -18.98 -7.45 8.57
CA GLN A 68 -18.02 -7.75 7.50
C GLN A 68 -16.75 -8.36 8.08
N GLN A 69 -16.06 -9.18 7.31
CA GLN A 69 -14.84 -9.87 7.74
C GLN A 69 -13.74 -9.76 6.68
N MET A 70 -12.52 -9.43 7.11
CA MET A 70 -11.31 -9.56 6.32
C MET A 70 -10.61 -10.87 6.73
N SER A 71 -10.74 -11.91 5.91
CA SER A 71 -10.13 -13.22 6.16
C SER A 71 -8.75 -13.31 5.51
N ILE A 72 -7.73 -13.60 6.31
CA ILE A 72 -6.34 -13.74 5.87
C ILE A 72 -5.86 -15.12 6.29
N ASP A 73 -5.52 -15.96 5.31
CA ASP A 73 -4.98 -17.31 5.58
C ASP A 73 -3.50 -17.22 5.99
N TYR A 74 -2.68 -16.52 5.19
CA TYR A 74 -1.28 -16.30 5.50
C TYR A 74 -0.73 -15.00 4.92
N ILE A 75 0.38 -14.58 5.50
CA ILE A 75 1.26 -13.54 4.97
C ILE A 75 2.64 -14.19 4.82
N LYS A 76 3.26 -14.05 3.65
CA LYS A 76 4.60 -14.54 3.38
C LYS A 76 5.47 -13.38 2.91
N VAL A 77 6.64 -13.26 3.52
CA VAL A 77 7.69 -12.30 3.13
C VAL A 77 8.90 -13.12 2.73
N PHE A 78 9.46 -12.80 1.56
CA PHE A 78 10.60 -13.50 1.00
C PHE A 78 11.73 -12.51 0.79
N ILE A 79 12.96 -12.99 0.95
CA ILE A 79 14.17 -12.28 0.53
C ILE A 79 14.60 -12.92 -0.78
N LYS A 80 14.97 -12.10 -1.76
CA LYS A 80 15.54 -12.59 -3.01
C LYS A 80 16.90 -13.23 -2.70
N GLU A 81 17.03 -14.51 -3.01
CA GLU A 81 18.32 -15.20 -2.99
C GLU A 81 19.04 -14.96 -4.31
N ASP A 82 20.38 -14.87 -4.25
CA ASP A 82 21.26 -14.71 -5.42
C ASP A 82 21.42 -16.01 -6.23
#